data_AF-A0A955V5E4-F1
#
_entry.id   AF-A0A955V5E4-F1
#
_cell.length_a   1.000
_cell.length_b   1.000
_cell.length_c   1.000
_cell.angle_alpha   90.00
_cell.angle_beta   90.00
_cell.angle_gamma   90.00
#
_symmetry.space_group_name_H-M   'P 1'
#
loop_
_entity.id
_entity.type
_entity.pdbx_description
1 polymer ?
#
loop_
_entity_poly.entity_id
_entity_poly.type
_entity_poly.pdbx_seq_one_letter_code
_entity_poly.pdbx_strand_id
1 'polypeptide(L)'
;MFSMTALLASLPPASLAESDLPRFVSRALGRRIPSELPGLRALLDEEPVSGYAPSVGPILAAACERLAATGADPRELDPQKVEALLATSAYLAALEARIPLEQQILRPGIILTPATRDLLRGRLHALPGVGPQLVCVAPVTLVRLPSVRFVVPRGPVLARPMTADEADRMRAAWSAVEEIFPVGDPESAAWEARFVRVAIRENHALDAVVEGLRPLAVARRRALWRELVEHLRDQEVVEEHRPGPRGLDGRLTRLGFEPGAPWIEPLVGIAQAAFEGAAPDPEVARGACRVSEAELAAYAQWVEVPTVDRERLAGVAPAEIERDLRVLADVEAARLDLELDADWVRALRALRDRLLRPRQLRAAWALDGVDPLLLAESRLAAGHDADAILTALEAIAEDAAEAGARRPAAQPVAVSPPPVVTAPPDEVPAAHAAMQHETGSESRGPAGDEG
;
A
#
# COMPACT_ATOMS: atom_id res chain seq x y z
N MET A 1 0.32 -42.81 6.08
CA MET A 1 1.50 -42.25 6.77
C MET A 1 2.13 -41.25 5.83
N PHE A 2 2.24 -39.98 6.24
CA PHE A 2 2.96 -38.96 5.46
C PHE A 2 4.46 -39.21 5.61
N SER A 3 5.24 -39.04 4.54
CA SER A 3 6.70 -39.16 4.57
C SER A 3 7.36 -38.05 3.78
N MET A 4 8.61 -37.70 4.13
CA MET A 4 9.38 -36.67 3.43
C MET A 4 9.57 -37.01 1.95
N THR A 5 9.76 -38.29 1.63
CA THR A 5 9.85 -38.77 0.24
C THR A 5 8.58 -38.47 -0.57
N ALA A 6 7.40 -38.70 0.03
CA ALA A 6 6.12 -38.43 -0.62
C ALA A 6 5.87 -36.91 -0.77
N LEU A 7 6.35 -36.10 0.17
CA LEU A 7 6.32 -34.65 0.06
C LEU A 7 7.21 -34.17 -1.10
N LEU A 8 8.47 -34.58 -1.13
CA LEU A 8 9.43 -34.21 -2.17
C LEU A 8 8.94 -34.53 -3.58
N ALA A 9 8.32 -35.71 -3.77
CA ALA A 9 7.75 -36.11 -5.06
C ALA A 9 6.59 -35.21 -5.55
N SER A 10 6.01 -34.42 -4.66
CA SER A 10 4.87 -33.53 -4.95
C SER A 10 5.24 -32.04 -4.99
N LEU A 11 6.46 -31.69 -4.57
CA LEU A 11 6.88 -30.29 -4.52
C LEU A 11 7.21 -29.76 -5.94
N PRO A 12 6.87 -28.48 -6.24
CA PRO A 12 7.31 -27.83 -7.46
C PRO A 12 8.83 -27.66 -7.52
N PRO A 13 9.44 -27.40 -8.69
CA PRO A 13 10.87 -27.16 -8.80
C PRO A 13 11.39 -26.05 -7.84
N ALA A 14 12.57 -26.25 -7.26
CA ALA A 14 13.17 -25.32 -6.30
C ALA A 14 13.34 -23.89 -6.84
N SER A 15 13.64 -23.74 -8.13
CA SER A 15 13.74 -22.42 -8.79
C SER A 15 12.46 -21.59 -8.71
N LEU A 16 11.30 -22.24 -8.57
CA LEU A 16 10.03 -21.54 -8.37
C LEU A 16 9.92 -20.95 -6.96
N ALA A 17 10.42 -21.65 -5.93
CA ALA A 17 10.46 -21.13 -4.57
C ALA A 17 11.33 -19.87 -4.48
N GLU A 18 12.45 -19.86 -5.20
CA GLU A 18 13.38 -18.74 -5.25
C GLU A 18 12.80 -17.51 -5.96
N SER A 19 12.03 -17.71 -7.03
CA SER A 19 11.59 -16.65 -7.94
C SER A 19 10.16 -16.15 -7.72
N ASP A 20 9.26 -17.02 -7.26
CA ASP A 20 7.81 -16.76 -7.13
C ASP A 20 7.23 -17.60 -5.98
N LEU A 21 7.51 -17.16 -4.75
CA LEU A 21 7.10 -17.86 -3.55
C LEU A 21 5.58 -18.07 -3.44
N PRO A 22 4.71 -17.08 -3.76
CA PRO A 22 3.27 -17.30 -3.70
C PRO A 22 2.79 -18.46 -4.59
N ARG A 23 3.32 -18.53 -5.82
CA ARG A 23 3.00 -19.62 -6.74
C ARG A 23 3.59 -20.95 -6.29
N PHE A 24 4.79 -20.95 -5.70
CA PHE A 24 5.39 -22.14 -5.12
C PHE A 24 4.52 -22.73 -4.00
N VAL A 25 4.13 -21.91 -3.02
CA VAL A 25 3.31 -22.34 -1.86
C VAL A 25 1.92 -22.79 -2.30
N SER A 26 1.25 -22.03 -3.19
CA SER A 26 -0.05 -22.42 -3.76
C SER A 26 0.02 -23.80 -4.42
N ARG A 27 1.08 -24.10 -5.19
CA ARG A 27 1.23 -25.42 -5.82
C ARG A 27 1.64 -26.53 -4.84
N ALA A 28 2.49 -26.22 -3.87
CA ALA A 28 2.96 -27.18 -2.86
C ALA A 28 1.82 -27.66 -1.94
N LEU A 29 0.93 -26.74 -1.55
CA LEU A 29 -0.16 -27.01 -0.62
C LEU A 29 -1.52 -27.21 -1.31
N GLY A 30 -1.70 -26.76 -2.55
CA GLY A 30 -2.98 -26.72 -3.26
C GLY A 30 -3.65 -28.05 -3.58
N ARG A 31 -2.99 -29.17 -3.28
CA ARG A 31 -3.57 -30.52 -3.44
C ARG A 31 -3.82 -31.23 -2.11
N ARG A 32 -3.56 -30.54 -0.99
CA ARG A 32 -3.69 -31.09 0.36
C ARG A 32 -5.08 -30.82 0.90
N ILE A 33 -5.57 -31.72 1.75
CA ILE A 33 -6.81 -31.50 2.50
C ILE A 33 -6.49 -30.90 3.88
N PRO A 34 -7.38 -30.11 4.49
CA PRO A 34 -7.10 -29.44 5.77
C PRO A 34 -6.61 -30.36 6.88
N SER A 35 -7.11 -31.60 6.95
CA SER A 35 -6.73 -32.59 7.96
C SER A 35 -5.28 -33.09 7.83
N GLU A 36 -4.61 -32.85 6.68
CA GLU A 36 -3.21 -33.25 6.46
C GLU A 36 -2.21 -32.20 6.97
N LEU A 37 -2.63 -30.93 7.12
CA LEU A 37 -1.74 -29.82 7.47
C LEU A 37 -0.98 -30.01 8.79
N PRO A 38 -1.60 -30.51 9.89
CA PRO A 38 -0.88 -30.72 11.15
C PRO A 38 0.24 -31.76 11.01
N GLY A 39 -0.02 -32.86 10.29
CA GLY A 39 0.97 -33.91 10.05
C GLY A 39 2.09 -33.45 9.10
N LEU A 40 1.75 -32.64 8.10
CA LEU A 40 2.73 -32.06 7.18
C LEU A 40 3.63 -31.04 7.90
N ARG A 41 3.07 -30.22 8.80
CA ARG A 41 3.85 -29.32 9.65
C ARG A 41 4.85 -30.09 10.51
N ALA A 42 4.40 -31.12 11.24
CA ALA A 42 5.28 -31.90 12.11
C ALA A 42 6.45 -32.52 11.33
N LEU A 43 6.17 -33.08 10.14
CA LEU A 43 7.19 -33.61 9.25
C LEU A 43 8.23 -32.55 8.80
N LEU A 44 7.79 -31.32 8.52
CA LEU A 44 8.66 -30.20 8.10
C LEU A 44 9.48 -29.60 9.25
N ASP A 45 9.01 -29.74 10.49
CA ASP A 45 9.75 -29.30 11.69
C ASP A 45 10.84 -30.33 12.08
N GLU A 46 10.72 -31.60 11.67
CA GLU A 46 11.64 -32.70 12.02
C GLU A 46 12.76 -32.95 10.98
N GLU A 47 12.48 -32.78 9.69
CA GLU A 47 13.43 -33.14 8.61
C GLU A 47 13.66 -32.00 7.60
N PRO A 48 14.92 -31.76 7.16
CA PRO A 48 15.22 -30.78 6.12
C PRO A 48 14.73 -31.24 4.74
N VAL A 49 14.25 -30.28 3.93
CA VAL A 49 13.77 -30.56 2.57
C VAL A 49 14.96 -30.67 1.61
N SER A 50 15.49 -31.88 1.48
CA SER A 50 16.63 -32.20 0.60
C SER A 50 16.42 -31.71 -0.84
N GLY A 51 17.41 -31.02 -1.40
CA GLY A 51 17.34 -30.46 -2.76
C GLY A 51 16.69 -29.07 -2.86
N TYR A 52 16.32 -28.46 -1.74
CA TYR A 52 15.80 -27.09 -1.65
C TYR A 52 16.69 -26.25 -0.73
N ALA A 53 16.54 -24.93 -0.79
CA ALA A 53 17.17 -24.04 0.18
C ALA A 53 16.67 -24.34 1.61
N PRO A 54 17.52 -24.21 2.65
CA PRO A 54 17.16 -24.55 4.03
C PRO A 54 15.93 -23.80 4.58
N SER A 55 15.60 -22.64 4.03
CA SER A 55 14.44 -21.84 4.42
C SER A 55 13.09 -22.35 3.90
N VAL A 56 13.07 -23.21 2.87
CA VAL A 56 11.83 -23.67 2.24
C VAL A 56 10.97 -24.50 3.19
N GLY A 57 11.59 -25.39 3.98
CA GLY A 57 10.90 -26.19 5.00
C GLY A 57 10.19 -25.32 6.04
N PRO A 58 10.91 -24.41 6.72
CA PRO A 58 10.32 -23.43 7.65
C PRO A 58 9.20 -22.58 7.04
N ILE A 59 9.35 -22.12 5.80
CA ILE A 59 8.33 -21.34 5.09
C ILE A 59 7.04 -22.16 4.91
N LEU A 60 7.16 -23.41 4.45
CA LEU A 60 6.01 -24.31 4.29
C LEU A 60 5.39 -24.68 5.64
N ALA A 61 6.19 -24.90 6.68
CA ALA A 61 5.72 -25.21 8.02
C ALA A 61 4.91 -24.06 8.62
N ALA A 62 5.42 -22.83 8.51
CA ALA A 62 4.71 -21.61 8.91
C ALA A 62 3.41 -21.42 8.11
N ALA A 63 3.42 -21.70 6.79
CA ALA A 63 2.21 -21.64 5.98
C ALA A 63 1.16 -22.69 6.40
N CYS A 64 1.57 -23.94 6.68
CA CYS A 64 0.68 -24.99 7.17
C CYS A 64 0.05 -24.64 8.52
N GLU A 65 0.86 -24.11 9.45
CA GLU A 65 0.39 -23.64 10.75
C GLU A 65 -0.65 -22.52 10.61
N ARG A 66 -0.43 -21.56 9.71
CA ARG A 66 -1.37 -20.48 9.47
C ARG A 66 -2.67 -20.95 8.82
N LEU A 67 -2.60 -21.80 7.80
CA LEU A 67 -3.77 -22.35 7.13
C LEU A 67 -4.63 -23.20 8.08
N ALA A 68 -3.99 -24.02 8.91
CA ALA A 68 -4.69 -24.80 9.93
C ALA A 68 -5.39 -23.90 10.96
N ALA A 69 -4.73 -22.81 11.39
CA ALA A 69 -5.31 -21.87 12.34
C ALA A 69 -6.47 -21.04 11.76
N THR A 70 -6.47 -20.74 10.45
CA THR A 70 -7.55 -19.99 9.80
C THR A 70 -8.69 -20.86 9.29
N GLY A 71 -8.51 -22.18 9.23
CA GLY A 71 -9.51 -23.11 8.67
C GLY A 71 -9.68 -22.99 7.16
N ALA A 72 -8.75 -22.35 6.46
CA ALA A 72 -8.82 -22.18 5.00
C ALA A 72 -8.53 -23.51 4.29
N ASP A 73 -9.29 -23.83 3.23
CA ASP A 73 -9.03 -25.00 2.40
C ASP A 73 -7.79 -24.77 1.52
N PRO A 74 -6.71 -25.57 1.66
CA PRO A 74 -5.51 -25.42 0.84
C PRO A 74 -5.81 -25.51 -0.66
N ARG A 75 -6.84 -26.25 -1.07
CA ARG A 75 -7.22 -26.44 -2.48
C ARG A 75 -7.77 -25.17 -3.13
N GLU A 76 -8.19 -24.20 -2.32
CA GLU A 76 -8.67 -22.90 -2.78
C GLU A 76 -7.55 -21.85 -2.82
N LEU A 77 -6.30 -22.22 -2.55
CA LEU A 77 -5.17 -21.29 -2.58
C LEU A 77 -4.79 -20.92 -4.00
N ASP A 78 -4.98 -19.64 -4.32
CA ASP A 78 -4.35 -18.96 -5.44
C ASP A 78 -3.16 -18.11 -4.96
N PRO A 79 -2.30 -17.60 -5.87
CA PRO A 79 -1.18 -16.76 -5.49
C PRO A 79 -1.56 -15.50 -4.69
N GLN A 80 -2.72 -14.88 -4.93
CA GLN A 80 -3.13 -13.67 -4.22
C GLN A 80 -3.51 -13.98 -2.77
N LYS A 81 -4.24 -15.07 -2.53
CA LYS A 81 -4.55 -15.56 -1.17
C LYS A 81 -3.30 -15.94 -0.39
N VAL A 82 -2.33 -16.56 -1.07
CA VAL A 82 -1.03 -16.88 -0.45
C VAL A 82 -0.28 -15.60 -0.11
N GLU A 83 -0.21 -14.61 -1.01
CA GLU A 83 0.40 -13.32 -0.71
C GLU A 83 -0.21 -12.66 0.54
N ALA A 84 -1.54 -12.68 0.67
CA ALA A 84 -2.23 -12.16 1.85
C ALA A 84 -1.86 -12.93 3.12
N LEU A 85 -1.77 -14.26 3.05
CA LEU A 85 -1.36 -15.12 4.17
C LEU A 85 0.09 -14.82 4.61
N LEU A 86 1.02 -14.75 3.65
CA LEU A 86 2.43 -14.44 3.87
C LEU A 86 2.63 -13.02 4.43
N ALA A 87 1.70 -12.10 4.16
CA ALA A 87 1.75 -10.74 4.66
C ALA A 87 1.30 -10.59 6.14
N THR A 88 0.77 -11.64 6.77
CA THR A 88 0.25 -11.56 8.14
C THR A 88 1.36 -11.54 9.20
N SER A 89 1.18 -10.75 10.26
CA SER A 89 2.12 -10.72 11.40
C SER A 89 2.29 -12.10 12.04
N ALA A 90 1.21 -12.89 12.10
CA ALA A 90 1.23 -14.23 12.68
C ALA A 90 2.04 -15.23 11.84
N TYR A 91 2.01 -15.11 10.50
CA TYR A 91 2.88 -15.90 9.63
C TYR A 91 4.35 -15.56 9.89
N LEU A 92 4.69 -14.27 9.92
CA LEU A 92 6.06 -13.83 10.12
C LEU A 92 6.59 -14.23 11.50
N ALA A 93 5.80 -14.08 12.57
CA ALA A 93 6.18 -14.54 13.90
C ALA A 93 6.40 -16.06 13.96
N ALA A 94 5.54 -16.84 13.31
CA ALA A 94 5.72 -18.29 13.21
C ALA A 94 6.98 -18.66 12.43
N LEU A 95 7.31 -17.92 11.36
CA LEU A 95 8.51 -18.15 10.58
C LEU A 95 9.78 -17.72 11.33
N GLU A 96 9.74 -16.57 12.01
CA GLU A 96 10.87 -16.02 12.78
C GLU A 96 11.27 -16.93 13.94
N ALA A 97 10.30 -17.63 14.54
CA ALA A 97 10.55 -18.66 15.54
C ALA A 97 11.36 -19.86 14.99
N ARG A 98 11.43 -20.03 13.66
CA ARG A 98 12.13 -21.14 12.99
C ARG A 98 13.42 -20.69 12.32
N ILE A 99 13.42 -19.51 11.71
CA ILE A 99 14.58 -18.96 11.00
C ILE A 99 14.65 -17.44 11.23
N PRO A 100 15.86 -16.87 11.36
CA PRO A 100 16.02 -15.43 11.47
C PRO A 100 15.55 -14.75 10.17
N LEU A 101 14.81 -13.65 10.33
CA LEU A 101 14.32 -12.84 9.22
C LEU A 101 15.23 -11.62 9.05
N GLU A 102 15.60 -11.30 7.81
CA GLU A 102 16.29 -10.05 7.51
C GLU A 102 15.25 -8.95 7.36
N GLN A 103 15.39 -7.89 8.14
CA GLN A 103 14.52 -6.72 8.06
C GLN A 103 15.30 -5.56 7.46
N GLN A 104 14.76 -4.97 6.40
CA GLN A 104 15.25 -3.74 5.80
C GLN A 104 14.20 -2.65 5.98
N ILE A 105 14.53 -1.56 6.64
CA ILE A 105 13.61 -0.43 6.81
C ILE A 105 13.85 0.55 5.68
N LEU A 106 12.85 0.73 4.81
CA LEU A 106 12.79 1.87 3.92
C LEU A 106 12.29 3.06 4.72
N ARG A 107 13.19 3.99 5.03
CA ARG A 107 12.86 5.23 5.72
C ARG A 107 12.21 6.25 4.77
N PRO A 108 11.37 7.15 5.29
CA PRO A 108 10.95 8.36 4.57
C PRO A 108 12.15 9.10 3.98
N GLY A 109 11.96 9.69 2.79
CA GLY A 109 13.02 10.39 2.07
C GLY A 109 13.99 9.49 1.31
N ILE A 110 13.86 8.16 1.35
CA ILE A 110 14.66 7.25 0.51
C ILE A 110 14.13 7.27 -0.93
N ILE A 111 15.03 7.56 -1.89
CA ILE A 111 14.75 7.44 -3.33
C ILE A 111 14.58 5.95 -3.68
N LEU A 112 13.42 5.60 -4.23
CA LEU A 112 13.12 4.25 -4.67
C LEU A 112 13.83 3.95 -5.99
N THR A 113 14.93 3.20 -5.91
CA THR A 113 15.64 2.66 -7.08
C THR A 113 14.76 1.68 -7.86
N PRO A 114 15.04 1.41 -9.15
CA PRO A 114 14.31 0.40 -9.91
C PRO A 114 14.25 -0.96 -9.21
N ALA A 115 15.36 -1.40 -8.59
CA ALA A 115 15.41 -2.64 -7.82
C ALA A 115 14.46 -2.61 -6.61
N THR A 116 14.40 -1.50 -5.88
CA THR A 116 13.46 -1.35 -4.75
C THR A 116 12.00 -1.37 -5.23
N ARG A 117 11.71 -0.71 -6.35
CA ARG A 117 10.36 -0.72 -6.95
C ARG A 117 9.95 -2.14 -7.37
N ASP A 118 10.88 -2.91 -7.92
CA ASP A 118 10.67 -4.32 -8.26
C ASP A 118 10.44 -5.22 -7.05
N LEU A 119 10.97 -4.87 -5.87
CA LEU A 119 10.67 -5.60 -4.63
C LEU A 119 9.28 -5.26 -4.08
N LEU A 120 8.82 -4.03 -4.28
CA LEU A 120 7.54 -3.51 -3.78
C LEU A 120 6.34 -3.83 -4.71
N ARG A 121 6.58 -4.37 -5.91
CA ARG A 121 5.63 -4.79 -6.96
C ARG A 121 4.15 -4.74 -6.58
N GLY A 122 3.35 -4.00 -7.35
CA GLY A 122 1.88 -3.98 -7.25
C GLY A 122 1.31 -3.40 -5.95
N ARG A 123 2.15 -3.22 -4.91
CA ARG A 123 1.78 -2.66 -3.60
C ARG A 123 2.25 -1.21 -3.45
N LEU A 124 3.17 -0.76 -4.29
CA LEU A 124 3.63 0.63 -4.31
C LEU A 124 2.51 1.54 -4.83
N HIS A 125 2.03 2.43 -3.97
CA HIS A 125 1.11 3.48 -4.36
C HIS A 125 1.88 4.79 -4.57
N ALA A 126 1.88 5.27 -5.81
CA ALA A 126 2.45 6.56 -6.16
C ALA A 126 1.43 7.66 -5.84
N LEU A 127 1.78 8.55 -4.91
CA LEU A 127 1.03 9.75 -4.57
C LEU A 127 1.31 10.85 -5.61
N PRO A 128 0.38 11.79 -5.79
CA PRO A 128 0.63 13.02 -6.54
C PRO A 128 1.84 13.77 -5.97
N GLY A 129 2.71 14.26 -6.85
CA GLY A 129 3.90 15.02 -6.49
C GLY A 129 4.64 15.55 -7.70
N VAL A 130 5.67 16.34 -7.44
CA VAL A 130 6.46 17.04 -8.45
C VAL A 130 7.92 16.74 -8.22
N GLY A 131 8.56 16.08 -9.18
CA GLY A 131 10.01 15.94 -9.18
C GLY A 131 10.51 14.67 -9.83
N PRO A 132 11.81 14.61 -10.11
CA PRO A 132 12.40 13.52 -10.89
C PRO A 132 12.55 12.22 -10.09
N GLN A 133 12.52 12.27 -8.76
CA GLN A 133 12.77 11.12 -7.89
C GLN A 133 11.48 10.61 -7.28
N LEU A 134 11.18 9.32 -7.43
CA LEU A 134 10.11 8.68 -6.68
C LEU A 134 10.65 8.29 -5.30
N VAL A 135 10.11 8.89 -4.24
CA VAL A 135 10.68 8.81 -2.89
C VAL A 135 9.67 8.23 -1.92
N CYS A 136 10.13 7.32 -1.05
CA CYS A 136 9.34 6.73 0.02
C CYS A 136 8.87 7.83 0.99
N VAL A 137 7.57 7.94 1.25
CA VAL A 137 7.03 9.00 2.14
C VAL A 137 6.59 8.49 3.51
N ALA A 138 6.62 7.18 3.71
CA ALA A 138 6.30 6.53 4.98
C ALA A 138 7.40 5.51 5.30
N PRO A 139 7.66 5.21 6.58
CA PRO A 139 8.53 4.10 6.92
C PRO A 139 7.86 2.79 6.49
N VAL A 140 8.61 1.94 5.79
CA VAL A 140 8.17 0.61 5.37
C VAL A 140 9.21 -0.40 5.83
N THR A 141 8.79 -1.35 6.66
CA THR A 141 9.66 -2.47 7.02
C THR A 141 9.51 -3.57 5.99
N LEU A 142 10.56 -3.82 5.22
CA LEU A 142 10.66 -4.92 4.28
C LEU A 142 11.23 -6.14 5.00
N VAL A 143 10.41 -7.18 5.15
CA VAL A 143 10.85 -8.45 5.70
C VAL A 143 11.27 -9.34 4.53
N ARG A 144 12.58 -9.59 4.43
CA ARG A 144 13.18 -10.44 3.40
C ARG A 144 13.26 -11.86 3.93
N LEU A 145 12.68 -12.78 3.17
CA LEU A 145 12.72 -14.20 3.51
C LEU A 145 14.03 -14.81 3.00
N PRO A 146 14.77 -15.59 3.83
CA PRO A 146 16.06 -16.14 3.41
C PRO A 146 15.95 -17.01 2.16
N SER A 147 16.94 -16.90 1.27
CA SER A 147 17.08 -17.70 0.04
C SER A 147 15.95 -17.57 -1.00
N VAL A 148 15.03 -16.59 -0.85
CA VAL A 148 13.96 -16.33 -1.81
C VAL A 148 13.85 -14.83 -2.12
N ARG A 149 13.37 -14.48 -3.31
CA ARG A 149 13.23 -13.06 -3.73
C ARG A 149 12.00 -12.36 -3.18
N PHE A 150 11.08 -13.11 -2.59
CA PHE A 150 9.82 -12.57 -2.08
C PHE A 150 10.05 -11.71 -0.83
N VAL A 151 9.46 -10.52 -0.83
CA VAL A 151 9.54 -9.56 0.27
C VAL A 151 8.14 -9.27 0.80
N VAL A 152 8.03 -9.22 2.13
CA VAL A 152 6.80 -8.82 2.81
C VAL A 152 6.97 -7.38 3.31
N PRO A 153 6.36 -6.39 2.64
CA PRO A 153 6.33 -5.03 3.14
C PRO A 153 5.37 -4.93 4.32
N ARG A 154 5.77 -4.18 5.33
CA ARG A 154 5.00 -3.86 6.54
C ARG A 154 4.91 -2.36 6.65
N GLY A 155 3.69 -1.87 6.80
CA GLY A 155 3.39 -0.44 6.73
C GLY A 155 2.91 -0.01 5.34
N PRO A 156 2.50 1.25 5.21
CA PRO A 156 1.93 1.77 3.97
C PRO A 156 3.04 1.99 2.92
N VAL A 157 2.97 1.26 1.80
CA VAL A 157 3.95 1.36 0.72
C VAL A 157 3.61 2.54 -0.19
N LEU A 158 3.98 3.73 0.27
CA LEU A 158 3.66 5.00 -0.39
C LEU A 158 4.94 5.68 -0.88
N ALA A 159 4.88 6.22 -2.10
CA ALA A 159 5.94 7.06 -2.61
C ALA A 159 5.42 8.26 -3.38
N ARG A 160 6.20 9.34 -3.43
CA ARG A 160 5.84 10.58 -4.11
C ARG A 160 6.99 11.04 -5.02
N PRO A 161 6.71 11.54 -6.23
CA PRO A 161 7.68 12.30 -7.01
C PRO A 161 8.10 13.58 -6.29
N MET A 162 9.40 13.75 -6.05
CA MET A 162 9.98 14.93 -5.40
C MET A 162 11.38 15.24 -5.91
N THR A 163 11.88 16.43 -5.61
CA THR A 163 13.27 16.84 -5.76
C THR A 163 14.16 16.12 -4.74
N ALA A 164 15.47 16.09 -4.99
CA ALA A 164 16.43 15.51 -4.04
C ALA A 164 16.43 16.28 -2.70
N ASP A 165 16.30 17.60 -2.76
CA ASP A 165 16.30 18.47 -1.57
C ASP A 165 15.08 18.22 -0.67
N GLU A 166 13.88 18.08 -1.27
CA GLU A 166 12.67 17.69 -0.53
C GLU A 166 12.83 16.31 0.12
N ALA A 167 13.44 15.36 -0.59
CA ALA A 167 13.69 14.01 -0.08
C ALA A 167 14.63 14.00 1.12
N ASP A 168 15.70 14.81 1.06
CA ASP A 168 16.68 14.92 2.14
C ASP A 168 16.10 15.65 3.35
N ARG A 169 15.28 16.70 3.16
CA ARG A 169 14.56 17.36 4.26
C ARG A 169 13.56 16.43 4.93
N MET A 170 12.78 15.67 4.15
CA MET A 170 11.87 14.65 4.68
C MET A 170 12.63 13.57 5.47
N ARG A 171 13.78 13.11 4.94
CA ARG A 171 14.64 12.15 5.65
C ARG A 171 15.14 12.72 6.96
N ALA A 172 15.60 13.96 6.98
CA ALA A 172 16.09 14.63 8.17
C ALA A 172 14.99 14.76 9.24
N ALA A 173 13.78 15.18 8.85
CA ALA A 173 12.64 15.28 9.75
C ALA A 173 12.27 13.94 10.38
N TRP A 174 12.22 12.86 9.59
CA TRP A 174 11.94 11.53 10.13
C TRP A 174 13.07 11.01 11.02
N SER A 175 14.33 11.17 10.60
CA SER A 175 15.49 10.73 11.39
C SER A 175 15.48 11.36 12.79
N ALA A 176 15.14 12.64 12.91
CA ALA A 176 15.03 13.32 14.21
C ALA A 176 13.96 12.68 15.12
N VAL A 177 12.82 12.26 14.56
CA VAL A 177 11.79 11.52 15.29
C VAL A 177 12.29 10.12 15.68
N GLU A 178 12.90 9.39 14.75
CA GLU A 178 13.38 8.01 14.95
C GLU A 178 14.53 7.94 15.97
N GLU A 179 15.35 8.99 16.08
CA GLU A 179 16.40 9.08 17.12
C GLU A 179 15.82 9.09 18.54
N ILE A 180 14.62 9.64 18.72
CA ILE A 180 13.95 9.75 20.03
C ILE A 180 13.04 8.56 20.28
N PHE A 181 12.29 8.15 19.26
CA PHE A 181 11.34 7.04 19.29
C PHE A 181 11.72 6.00 18.23
N PRO A 182 12.73 5.16 18.51
CA PRO A 182 13.22 4.20 17.55
C PRO A 182 12.18 3.13 17.21
N VAL A 183 12.38 2.46 16.08
CA VAL A 183 11.51 1.36 15.64
C VAL A 183 11.46 0.28 16.72
N GLY A 184 10.24 -0.07 17.13
CA GLY A 184 9.97 -1.01 18.23
C GLY A 184 9.61 -0.32 19.55
N ASP A 185 9.76 0.99 19.66
CA ASP A 185 9.21 1.76 20.77
C ASP A 185 7.66 1.77 20.71
N PRO A 186 6.94 1.50 21.82
CA PRO A 186 5.48 1.53 21.84
C PRO A 186 4.87 2.86 21.38
N GLU A 187 5.58 3.98 21.56
CA GLU A 187 5.14 5.31 21.17
C GLU A 187 5.48 5.65 19.71
N SER A 188 6.41 4.92 19.07
CA SER A 188 6.84 5.21 17.70
C SER A 188 5.68 5.11 16.70
N ALA A 189 4.74 4.18 16.94
CA ALA A 189 3.58 3.98 16.08
C ALA A 189 2.67 5.22 16.00
N ALA A 190 2.55 5.99 17.09
CA ALA A 190 1.76 7.21 17.10
C ALA A 190 2.45 8.32 16.29
N TRP A 191 3.77 8.44 16.41
CA TRP A 191 4.56 9.39 15.63
C TRP A 191 4.59 9.04 14.15
N GLU A 192 4.77 7.76 13.81
CA GLU A 192 4.64 7.25 12.44
C GLU A 192 3.28 7.62 11.85
N ALA A 193 2.18 7.34 12.55
CA ALA A 193 0.84 7.66 12.06
C ALA A 193 0.63 9.16 11.82
N ARG A 194 1.18 10.03 12.69
CA ARG A 194 1.15 11.49 12.51
C ARG A 194 1.99 11.91 11.30
N PHE A 195 3.21 11.38 11.19
CA PHE A 195 4.13 11.66 10.08
C PHE A 195 3.50 11.26 8.75
N VAL A 196 2.99 10.04 8.63
CA VAL A 196 2.33 9.53 7.42
C VAL A 196 1.16 10.41 7.05
N ARG A 197 0.31 10.82 7.99
CA ARG A 197 -0.84 11.70 7.70
C ARG A 197 -0.45 13.02 7.06
N VAL A 198 0.65 13.62 7.51
CA VAL A 198 1.18 14.85 6.90
C VAL A 198 1.84 14.54 5.56
N ALA A 199 2.64 13.47 5.50
CA ALA A 199 3.40 13.09 4.33
C ALA A 199 2.51 12.71 3.15
N ILE A 200 1.29 12.20 3.36
CA ILE A 200 0.36 11.86 2.26
C ILE A 200 -0.37 13.05 1.64
N ARG A 201 -0.28 14.26 2.21
CA ARG A 201 -0.91 15.46 1.64
C ARG A 201 -0.44 15.68 0.20
N GLU A 202 -1.35 16.03 -0.69
CA GLU A 202 -1.01 16.23 -2.10
C GLU A 202 -0.01 17.38 -2.28
N ASN A 203 0.97 17.18 -3.15
CA ASN A 203 1.94 18.20 -3.52
C ASN A 203 1.71 18.59 -4.99
N HIS A 204 1.00 19.69 -5.22
CA HIS A 204 0.67 20.16 -6.57
C HIS A 204 1.72 21.15 -7.09
N ALA A 205 2.07 21.06 -8.38
CA ALA A 205 2.88 22.09 -9.06
C ALA A 205 2.05 23.37 -9.32
N LEU A 206 1.70 24.10 -8.25
CA LEU A 206 0.82 25.26 -8.31
C LEU A 206 1.38 26.36 -9.23
N ASP A 207 2.71 26.56 -9.29
CA ASP A 207 3.32 27.57 -10.17
C ASP A 207 3.04 27.27 -11.64
N ALA A 208 3.25 26.02 -12.07
CA ALA A 208 2.98 25.59 -13.44
C ALA A 208 1.49 25.78 -13.79
N VAL A 209 0.59 25.47 -12.86
CA VAL A 209 -0.86 25.70 -13.01
C VAL A 209 -1.17 27.18 -13.20
N VAL A 210 -0.61 28.05 -12.34
CA VAL A 210 -0.82 29.50 -12.43
C VAL A 210 -0.27 30.04 -13.75
N GLU A 211 0.95 29.67 -14.14
CA GLU A 211 1.57 30.07 -15.41
C GLU A 211 0.78 29.60 -16.63
N GLY A 212 0.26 28.36 -16.61
CA GLY A 212 -0.55 27.82 -17.70
C GLY A 212 -1.94 28.45 -17.80
N LEU A 213 -2.56 28.79 -16.67
CA LEU A 213 -3.92 29.35 -16.62
C LEU A 213 -3.95 30.87 -16.86
N ARG A 214 -2.95 31.63 -16.40
CA ARG A 214 -2.92 33.10 -16.44
C ARG A 214 -3.12 33.70 -17.84
N PRO A 215 -2.54 33.15 -18.94
CA PRO A 215 -2.75 33.66 -20.29
C PRO A 215 -4.15 33.43 -20.87
N LEU A 216 -4.94 32.54 -20.27
CA LEU A 216 -6.24 32.14 -20.79
C LEU A 216 -7.33 33.13 -20.37
N ALA A 217 -8.33 33.34 -21.24
CA ALA A 217 -9.53 34.09 -20.84
C ALA A 217 -10.33 33.34 -19.76
N VAL A 218 -10.99 34.07 -18.86
CA VAL A 218 -11.81 33.52 -17.75
C VAL A 218 -12.80 32.45 -18.23
N ALA A 219 -13.50 32.72 -19.34
CA ALA A 219 -14.47 31.79 -19.92
C ALA A 219 -13.80 30.46 -20.33
N ARG A 220 -12.56 30.51 -20.83
CA ARG A 220 -11.80 29.33 -21.25
C ARG A 220 -11.29 28.53 -20.05
N ARG A 221 -10.85 29.21 -18.98
CA ARG A 221 -10.48 28.56 -17.71
C ARG A 221 -11.67 27.84 -17.07
N ARG A 222 -12.84 28.50 -17.02
CA ARG A 222 -14.07 27.89 -16.50
C ARG A 222 -14.60 26.76 -17.37
N ALA A 223 -14.40 26.82 -18.69
CA ALA A 223 -14.73 25.70 -19.58
C ALA A 223 -13.83 24.48 -19.28
N LEU A 224 -12.52 24.70 -19.15
CA LEU A 224 -11.58 23.65 -18.74
C LEU A 224 -11.97 23.05 -17.39
N TRP A 225 -12.18 23.88 -16.38
CA TRP A 225 -12.55 23.44 -15.04
C TRP A 225 -13.82 22.57 -15.02
N ARG A 226 -14.87 23.01 -15.73
CA ARG A 226 -16.11 22.22 -15.84
C ARG A 226 -15.87 20.88 -16.53
N GLU A 227 -15.07 20.81 -17.57
CA GLU A 227 -14.73 19.53 -18.21
C GLU A 227 -13.92 18.60 -17.30
N LEU A 228 -13.04 19.14 -16.44
CA LEU A 228 -12.31 18.36 -15.44
C LEU A 228 -13.25 17.81 -14.36
N VAL A 229 -14.12 18.66 -13.79
CA VAL A 229 -15.12 18.23 -12.80
C VAL A 229 -16.06 17.20 -13.41
N GLU A 230 -16.52 17.41 -14.65
CA GLU A 230 -17.40 16.47 -15.34
C GLU A 230 -16.70 15.14 -15.61
N HIS A 231 -15.42 15.17 -15.98
CA HIS A 231 -14.63 13.96 -16.11
C HIS A 231 -14.54 13.20 -14.79
N LEU A 232 -14.25 13.88 -13.67
CA LEU A 232 -14.19 13.27 -12.34
C LEU A 232 -15.55 12.68 -11.91
N ARG A 233 -16.67 13.35 -12.25
CA ARG A 233 -18.02 12.79 -12.06
C ARG A 233 -18.25 11.52 -12.87
N ASP A 234 -17.74 11.46 -14.11
CA ASP A 234 -17.81 10.24 -14.90
C ASP A 234 -16.99 9.10 -14.27
N GLN A 235 -15.94 9.42 -13.51
CA GLN A 235 -15.13 8.40 -12.83
C GLN A 235 -15.85 7.76 -11.63
N GLU A 236 -16.83 8.42 -11.01
CA GLU A 236 -17.58 7.82 -9.89
C GLU A 236 -18.57 6.74 -10.35
N VAL A 237 -18.81 6.60 -11.66
CA VAL A 237 -19.65 5.54 -12.23
C VAL A 237 -18.96 4.16 -12.08
N VAL A 238 -19.77 3.09 -12.01
CA VAL A 238 -19.28 1.70 -11.91
C VAL A 238 -18.21 1.41 -12.97
N GLU A 239 -17.16 0.68 -12.59
CA GLU A 239 -15.94 0.49 -13.40
C GLU A 239 -16.22 0.03 -14.84
N GLU A 240 -17.19 -0.86 -15.02
CA GLU A 240 -17.65 -1.38 -16.32
C GLU A 240 -18.16 -0.28 -17.28
N HIS A 241 -18.53 0.87 -16.73
CA HIS A 241 -19.17 1.98 -17.44
C HIS A 241 -18.39 3.30 -17.33
N ARG A 242 -17.23 3.27 -16.65
CA ARG A 242 -16.34 4.42 -16.46
C ARG A 242 -15.64 4.76 -17.79
N PRO A 243 -15.54 6.05 -18.18
CA PRO A 243 -14.72 6.42 -19.32
C PRO A 243 -13.27 6.03 -19.07
N GLY A 244 -12.68 5.30 -20.01
CA GLY A 244 -11.27 4.93 -19.94
C GLY A 244 -10.34 6.14 -19.91
N PRO A 245 -9.04 5.92 -19.65
CA PRO A 245 -8.05 6.98 -19.43
C PRO A 245 -7.91 7.98 -20.60
N ARG A 246 -8.28 7.60 -21.83
CA ARG A 246 -8.29 8.51 -23.00
C ARG A 246 -9.46 9.52 -23.01
N GLY A 247 -10.43 9.37 -22.10
CA GLY A 247 -11.61 10.22 -22.03
C GLY A 247 -11.27 11.67 -21.73
N LEU A 248 -10.32 11.90 -20.81
CA LEU A 248 -9.87 13.24 -20.46
C LEU A 248 -9.13 13.90 -21.62
N ASP A 249 -8.20 13.19 -22.27
CA ASP A 249 -7.45 13.69 -23.43
C ASP A 249 -8.38 14.19 -24.54
N GLY A 250 -9.45 13.45 -24.83
CA GLY A 250 -10.46 13.85 -25.80
C GLY A 250 -11.24 15.11 -25.39
N ARG A 251 -11.57 15.27 -24.10
CA ARG A 251 -12.20 16.49 -23.57
C ARG A 251 -11.27 17.70 -23.69
N LEU A 252 -10.01 17.55 -23.29
CA LEU A 252 -8.99 18.59 -23.38
C LEU A 252 -8.73 19.00 -24.84
N THR A 253 -8.58 18.02 -25.73
CA THR A 253 -8.35 18.28 -27.16
C THR A 253 -9.52 19.03 -27.79
N ARG A 254 -10.77 18.68 -27.45
CA ARG A 254 -11.97 19.41 -27.93
C ARG A 254 -12.01 20.87 -27.46
N LEU A 255 -11.48 21.17 -26.28
CA LEU A 255 -11.30 22.53 -25.77
C LEU A 255 -10.05 23.24 -26.34
N GLY A 256 -9.25 22.55 -27.16
CA GLY A 256 -8.01 23.06 -27.72
C GLY A 256 -6.87 23.16 -26.72
N PHE A 257 -6.85 22.29 -25.70
CA PHE A 257 -5.73 22.11 -24.79
C PHE A 257 -4.91 20.88 -25.18
N GLU A 258 -3.60 20.97 -25.00
CA GLU A 258 -2.68 19.84 -25.16
C GLU A 258 -2.70 19.01 -23.88
N PRO A 259 -3.12 17.72 -23.92
CA PRO A 259 -3.21 16.90 -22.71
C PRO A 259 -1.88 16.71 -21.97
N GLY A 260 -0.76 16.71 -22.72
CA GLY A 260 0.59 16.58 -22.17
C GLY A 260 1.19 17.87 -21.63
N ALA A 261 0.44 18.98 -21.58
CA ALA A 261 0.96 20.22 -21.03
C ALA A 261 1.27 20.05 -19.52
N PRO A 262 2.43 20.51 -19.02
CA PRO A 262 2.93 20.20 -17.68
C PRO A 262 2.06 20.74 -16.54
N TRP A 263 1.15 21.66 -16.85
CA TRP A 263 0.22 22.27 -15.90
C TRP A 263 -1.15 21.57 -15.84
N ILE A 264 -1.44 20.65 -16.76
CA ILE A 264 -2.73 19.94 -16.82
C ILE A 264 -2.81 18.87 -15.74
N GLU A 265 -1.82 18.00 -15.62
CA GLU A 265 -1.81 16.93 -14.61
C GLU A 265 -1.92 17.48 -13.16
N PRO A 266 -1.16 18.51 -12.75
CA PRO A 266 -1.36 19.13 -11.44
C PRO A 266 -2.74 19.78 -11.29
N LEU A 267 -3.29 20.38 -12.35
CA LEU A 267 -4.65 20.95 -12.31
C LEU A 267 -5.72 19.86 -12.14
N VAL A 268 -5.53 18.68 -12.74
CA VAL A 268 -6.39 17.51 -12.52
C VAL A 268 -6.33 17.09 -11.06
N GLY A 269 -5.13 17.04 -10.45
CA GLY A 269 -4.98 16.77 -9.02
C GLY A 269 -5.72 17.78 -8.13
N ILE A 270 -5.60 19.07 -8.44
CA ILE A 270 -6.34 20.13 -7.71
C ILE A 270 -7.85 19.95 -7.85
N ALA A 271 -8.33 19.62 -9.06
CA ALA A 271 -9.73 19.36 -9.33
C ALA A 271 -10.22 18.12 -8.59
N GLN A 272 -9.41 17.05 -8.55
CA GLN A 272 -9.71 15.82 -7.82
C GLN A 272 -9.88 16.10 -6.33
N ALA A 273 -8.94 16.80 -5.68
CA ALA A 273 -9.09 17.17 -4.28
C ALA A 273 -10.28 18.08 -4.01
N ALA A 274 -10.56 19.04 -4.89
CA ALA A 274 -11.74 19.89 -4.77
C ALA A 274 -13.04 19.09 -4.88
N PHE A 275 -13.07 18.11 -5.79
CA PHE A 275 -14.18 17.20 -6.00
C PHE A 275 -14.36 16.24 -4.81
N GLU A 276 -13.28 15.63 -4.33
CA GLU A 276 -13.30 14.73 -3.18
C GLU A 276 -13.73 15.43 -1.89
N GLY A 277 -13.36 16.71 -1.74
CA GLY A 277 -13.79 17.56 -0.64
C GLY A 277 -15.24 18.08 -0.74
N ALA A 278 -15.91 17.89 -1.88
CA ALA A 278 -17.31 18.29 -2.02
C ALA A 278 -18.21 17.38 -1.17
N ALA A 279 -19.09 18.01 -0.37
CA ALA A 279 -20.03 17.30 0.46
C ALA A 279 -20.98 16.42 -0.38
N PRO A 280 -21.51 15.32 0.18
CA PRO A 280 -22.54 14.55 -0.49
C PRO A 280 -23.78 15.41 -0.80
N ASP A 281 -24.42 15.18 -1.95
CA ASP A 281 -25.65 15.90 -2.30
C ASP A 281 -26.83 15.34 -1.47
N PRO A 282 -27.47 16.15 -0.61
CA PRO A 282 -28.56 15.69 0.25
C PRO A 282 -29.82 15.32 -0.52
N GLU A 283 -30.05 15.91 -1.71
CA GLU A 283 -31.20 15.57 -2.56
C GLU A 283 -30.99 14.20 -3.19
N VAL A 284 -29.77 13.90 -3.65
CA VAL A 284 -29.42 12.58 -4.20
C VAL A 284 -29.48 11.51 -3.11
N ALA A 285 -29.08 11.82 -1.88
CA ALA A 285 -29.25 10.92 -0.74
C ALA A 285 -30.73 10.62 -0.43
N ARG A 286 -31.64 11.54 -0.76
CA ARG A 286 -33.10 11.36 -0.66
C ARG A 286 -33.71 10.71 -1.91
N GLY A 287 -32.89 10.30 -2.88
CA GLY A 287 -33.33 9.65 -4.12
C GLY A 287 -33.72 10.62 -5.24
N ALA A 288 -33.62 11.93 -5.03
CA ALA A 288 -33.85 12.93 -6.06
C ALA A 288 -32.60 13.09 -6.94
N CYS A 289 -32.58 12.38 -8.06
CA CYS A 289 -31.54 12.51 -9.08
C CYS A 289 -32.05 13.40 -10.22
N ARG A 290 -31.20 14.31 -10.69
CA ARG A 290 -31.48 15.07 -11.92
C ARG A 290 -31.19 14.20 -13.14
N VAL A 291 -31.88 14.44 -14.24
CA VAL A 291 -31.72 13.67 -15.47
C VAL A 291 -31.62 14.63 -16.64
N SER A 292 -30.50 14.56 -17.36
CA SER A 292 -30.32 15.25 -18.64
C SER A 292 -30.56 14.32 -19.83
N GLU A 293 -30.89 14.91 -20.99
CA GLU A 293 -30.99 14.17 -22.26
C GLU A 293 -29.68 13.44 -22.60
N ALA A 294 -28.54 14.08 -22.31
CA ALA A 294 -27.23 13.49 -22.53
C ALA A 294 -26.97 12.25 -21.66
N GLU A 295 -27.38 12.28 -20.38
CA GLU A 295 -27.25 11.13 -19.48
C GLU A 295 -28.15 9.96 -19.90
N LEU A 296 -29.38 10.23 -20.33
CA LEU A 296 -30.27 9.19 -20.85
C LEU A 296 -29.76 8.58 -22.14
N ALA A 297 -29.30 9.41 -23.08
CA ALA A 297 -28.72 8.94 -24.32
C ALA A 297 -27.46 8.11 -24.06
N ALA A 298 -26.59 8.55 -23.13
CA ALA A 298 -25.41 7.80 -22.75
C ALA A 298 -25.77 6.45 -22.14
N TYR A 299 -26.71 6.41 -21.17
CA TYR A 299 -27.17 5.17 -20.55
C TYR A 299 -27.80 4.21 -21.56
N ALA A 300 -28.64 4.73 -22.47
CA ALA A 300 -29.33 3.92 -23.47
C ALA A 300 -28.38 3.32 -24.53
N GLN A 301 -27.15 3.83 -24.66
CA GLN A 301 -26.13 3.28 -25.54
C GLN A 301 -25.32 2.15 -24.90
N TRP A 302 -25.51 1.86 -23.61
CA TRP A 302 -24.79 0.80 -22.91
C TRP A 302 -25.28 -0.58 -23.34
N VAL A 303 -24.33 -1.49 -23.59
CA VAL A 303 -24.60 -2.82 -24.15
C VAL A 303 -25.36 -3.70 -23.15
N GLU A 304 -25.09 -3.51 -21.86
CA GLU A 304 -25.63 -4.27 -20.74
C GLU A 304 -27.06 -3.86 -20.37
N VAL A 305 -27.56 -2.74 -20.91
CA VAL A 305 -28.94 -2.31 -20.66
C VAL A 305 -29.88 -3.15 -21.54
N PRO A 306 -30.86 -3.86 -20.94
CA PRO A 306 -31.83 -4.64 -21.70
C PRO A 306 -32.50 -3.82 -22.79
N THR A 307 -32.73 -4.39 -23.98
CA THR A 307 -33.36 -3.68 -25.09
C THR A 307 -34.72 -3.09 -24.70
N VAL A 308 -35.49 -3.81 -23.90
CA VAL A 308 -36.80 -3.35 -23.39
C VAL A 308 -36.65 -2.09 -22.53
N ASP A 309 -35.63 -2.02 -21.68
CA ASP A 309 -35.36 -0.85 -20.84
C ASP A 309 -34.86 0.33 -21.68
N ARG A 310 -34.01 0.06 -22.69
CA ARG A 310 -33.55 1.08 -23.65
C ARG A 310 -34.70 1.70 -24.42
N GLU A 311 -35.58 0.88 -24.99
CA GLU A 311 -36.75 1.32 -25.76
C GLU A 311 -37.72 2.12 -24.89
N ARG A 312 -37.97 1.69 -23.65
CA ARG A 312 -38.79 2.45 -22.70
C ARG A 312 -38.16 3.80 -22.38
N LEU A 313 -36.88 3.85 -22.00
CA LEU A 313 -36.21 5.08 -21.60
C LEU A 313 -36.05 6.08 -22.76
N ALA A 314 -35.87 5.60 -23.99
CA ALA A 314 -35.71 6.46 -25.16
C ALA A 314 -36.97 7.26 -25.52
N GLY A 315 -38.16 6.80 -25.09
CA GLY A 315 -39.44 7.45 -25.38
C GLY A 315 -39.93 8.43 -24.30
N VAL A 316 -39.20 8.57 -23.19
CA VAL A 316 -39.66 9.32 -22.01
C VAL A 316 -38.84 10.59 -21.84
N ALA A 317 -39.50 11.71 -21.57
CA ALA A 317 -38.80 12.98 -21.36
C ALA A 317 -37.98 12.94 -20.04
N PRO A 318 -36.81 13.59 -19.97
CA PRO A 318 -36.01 13.60 -18.73
C PRO A 318 -36.80 14.09 -17.51
N ALA A 319 -37.66 15.09 -17.68
CA ALA A 319 -38.51 15.61 -16.62
C ALA A 319 -39.53 14.58 -16.09
N GLU A 320 -40.01 13.68 -16.94
CA GLU A 320 -40.91 12.59 -16.54
C GLU A 320 -40.14 11.53 -15.75
N ILE A 321 -38.92 11.17 -16.20
CA ILE A 321 -38.04 10.26 -15.45
C ILE A 321 -37.66 10.85 -14.10
N GLU A 322 -37.30 12.13 -14.03
CA GLU A 322 -37.02 12.81 -12.76
C GLU A 322 -38.23 12.75 -11.81
N ARG A 323 -39.43 13.00 -12.34
CA ARG A 323 -40.67 12.92 -11.56
C ARG A 323 -40.89 11.50 -11.03
N ASP A 324 -40.73 10.49 -11.88
CA ASP A 324 -40.95 9.10 -11.52
C ASP A 324 -39.87 8.57 -10.55
N LEU A 325 -38.62 9.05 -10.66
CA LEU A 325 -37.57 8.80 -9.68
C LEU A 325 -37.88 9.37 -8.30
N ARG A 326 -38.48 10.57 -8.23
CA ARG A 326 -38.95 11.16 -6.97
C ARG A 326 -40.09 10.36 -6.36
N VAL A 327 -41.07 9.96 -7.17
CA VAL A 327 -42.17 9.08 -6.74
C VAL A 327 -41.62 7.76 -6.20
N LEU A 328 -40.70 7.12 -6.92
CA LEU A 328 -40.03 5.90 -6.48
C LEU A 328 -39.31 6.10 -5.14
N ALA A 329 -38.59 7.21 -4.97
CA ALA A 329 -37.90 7.51 -3.71
C ALA A 329 -38.88 7.72 -2.53
N ASP A 330 -40.03 8.35 -2.77
CA ASP A 330 -41.06 8.53 -1.74
C ASP A 330 -41.76 7.22 -1.36
N VAL A 331 -42.00 6.33 -2.33
CA VAL A 331 -42.51 4.98 -2.08
C VAL A 331 -41.50 4.16 -1.29
N GLU A 332 -40.23 4.17 -1.68
CA GLU A 332 -39.16 3.45 -0.97
C GLU A 332 -38.92 3.99 0.46
N ALA A 333 -39.17 5.29 0.67
CA ALA A 333 -39.14 5.92 1.98
C ALA A 333 -40.45 5.75 2.78
N ALA A 334 -41.42 4.99 2.28
CA ALA A 334 -42.75 4.80 2.88
C ALA A 334 -43.52 6.11 3.16
N ARG A 335 -43.23 7.16 2.39
CA ARG A 335 -43.97 8.44 2.43
C ARG A 335 -45.20 8.43 1.53
N LEU A 336 -45.18 7.58 0.51
CA LEU A 336 -46.27 7.38 -0.44
C LEU A 336 -46.65 5.90 -0.47
N ASP A 337 -47.94 5.59 -0.35
CA ASP A 337 -48.48 4.25 -0.53
C ASP A 337 -49.11 4.14 -1.93
N LEU A 338 -48.27 3.79 -2.91
CA LEU A 338 -48.64 3.69 -4.32
C LEU A 338 -48.01 2.44 -4.94
N GLU A 339 -48.80 1.65 -5.64
CA GLU A 339 -48.32 0.51 -6.42
C GLU A 339 -47.76 1.00 -7.77
N LEU A 340 -46.48 0.69 -8.03
CA LEU A 340 -45.77 1.07 -9.26
C LEU A 340 -45.53 -0.16 -10.15
N ASP A 341 -45.52 0.02 -11.47
CA ASP A 341 -45.16 -1.03 -12.43
C ASP A 341 -43.76 -1.59 -12.12
N ALA A 342 -43.68 -2.88 -11.80
CA ALA A 342 -42.45 -3.55 -11.40
C ALA A 342 -41.34 -3.50 -12.46
N ASP A 343 -41.67 -3.52 -13.74
CA ASP A 343 -40.68 -3.45 -14.82
C ASP A 343 -40.16 -2.01 -14.99
N TRP A 344 -41.04 -1.01 -14.85
CA TRP A 344 -40.62 0.39 -14.84
C TRP A 344 -39.75 0.73 -13.63
N VAL A 345 -40.14 0.26 -12.44
CA VAL A 345 -39.35 0.40 -11.22
C VAL A 345 -37.97 -0.23 -11.38
N ARG A 346 -37.87 -1.40 -12.02
CA ARG A 346 -36.57 -2.05 -12.29
C ARG A 346 -35.68 -1.17 -13.17
N ALA A 347 -36.22 -0.63 -14.26
CA ALA A 347 -35.48 0.25 -15.17
C ALA A 347 -35.02 1.55 -14.47
N LEU A 348 -35.90 2.19 -13.69
CA LEU A 348 -35.60 3.39 -12.93
C LEU A 348 -34.52 3.16 -11.85
N ARG A 349 -34.61 2.05 -11.10
CA ARG A 349 -33.58 1.66 -10.12
C ARG A 349 -32.24 1.42 -10.80
N ALA A 350 -32.23 0.72 -11.93
CA ALA A 350 -31.00 0.46 -12.68
C ALA A 350 -30.34 1.77 -13.15
N LEU A 351 -31.11 2.69 -13.75
CA LEU A 351 -30.62 4.01 -14.16
C LEU A 351 -30.09 4.82 -12.97
N ARG A 352 -30.87 4.86 -11.87
CA ARG A 352 -30.50 5.58 -10.64
C ARG A 352 -29.22 5.03 -10.04
N ASP A 353 -29.17 3.73 -9.78
CA ASP A 353 -28.12 3.13 -8.95
C ASP A 353 -26.83 2.91 -9.74
N ARG A 354 -26.91 2.72 -11.06
CA ARG A 354 -25.72 2.49 -11.91
C ARG A 354 -25.12 3.76 -12.49
N LEU A 355 -25.92 4.81 -12.74
CA LEU A 355 -25.44 6.05 -13.36
C LEU A 355 -25.65 7.27 -12.49
N LEU A 356 -26.90 7.61 -12.18
CA LEU A 356 -27.24 8.94 -11.66
C LEU A 356 -26.73 9.16 -10.23
N ARG A 357 -26.98 8.20 -9.33
CA ARG A 357 -26.59 8.30 -7.93
C ARG A 357 -25.07 8.31 -7.75
N PRO A 358 -24.26 7.44 -8.39
CA PRO A 358 -22.81 7.54 -8.32
C PRO A 358 -22.29 8.87 -8.88
N ARG A 359 -22.76 9.28 -10.05
CA ARG A 359 -22.34 10.52 -10.74
C ARG A 359 -22.69 11.82 -9.99
N GLN A 360 -23.80 11.81 -9.26
CA GLN A 360 -24.33 12.96 -8.54
C GLN A 360 -24.12 12.84 -7.01
N LEU A 361 -23.38 11.82 -6.57
CA LEU A 361 -23.14 11.55 -5.15
C LEU A 361 -22.60 12.79 -4.44
N ARG A 362 -21.75 13.56 -5.13
CA ARG A 362 -21.10 14.76 -4.63
C ARG A 362 -21.80 16.00 -5.17
N ALA A 363 -21.90 17.03 -4.33
CA ALA A 363 -22.45 18.34 -4.65
C ALA A 363 -21.54 19.17 -5.58
N ALA A 364 -21.22 18.62 -6.76
CA ALA A 364 -20.29 19.20 -7.73
C ALA A 364 -20.73 20.57 -8.26
N TRP A 365 -22.01 20.91 -8.16
CA TRP A 365 -22.55 22.22 -8.52
C TRP A 365 -21.86 23.38 -7.79
N ALA A 366 -21.31 23.12 -6.59
CA ALA A 366 -20.54 24.11 -5.84
C ALA A 366 -19.21 24.46 -6.53
N LEU A 367 -18.72 23.59 -7.42
CA LEU A 367 -17.47 23.75 -8.14
C LEU A 367 -17.65 24.46 -9.49
N ASP A 368 -18.85 24.49 -10.07
CA ASP A 368 -19.09 25.03 -11.42
C ASP A 368 -18.74 26.51 -11.59
N GLY A 369 -18.80 27.29 -10.49
CA GLY A 369 -18.48 28.72 -10.48
C GLY A 369 -17.01 29.06 -10.23
N VAL A 370 -16.19 28.06 -9.89
CA VAL A 370 -14.81 28.27 -9.48
C VAL A 370 -13.95 28.66 -10.69
N ASP A 371 -13.19 29.74 -10.55
CA ASP A 371 -12.10 30.04 -11.47
C ASP A 371 -10.85 29.28 -10.99
N PRO A 372 -10.35 28.29 -11.75
CA PRO A 372 -9.20 27.48 -11.31
C PRO A 372 -7.94 28.32 -11.09
N LEU A 373 -7.80 29.49 -11.75
CA LEU A 373 -6.67 30.37 -11.52
C LEU A 373 -6.71 30.97 -10.11
N LEU A 374 -7.88 31.48 -9.68
CA LEU A 374 -8.03 32.05 -8.34
C LEU A 374 -7.83 31.00 -7.26
N LEU A 375 -8.29 29.77 -7.50
CA LEU A 375 -8.05 28.65 -6.60
C LEU A 375 -6.55 28.33 -6.48
N ALA A 376 -5.83 28.24 -7.60
CA ALA A 376 -4.39 27.97 -7.61
C ALA A 376 -3.60 29.12 -6.96
N GLU A 377 -3.90 30.37 -7.29
CA GLU A 377 -3.26 31.55 -6.68
C GLU A 377 -3.54 31.66 -5.18
N SER A 378 -4.76 31.33 -4.73
CA SER A 378 -5.09 31.31 -3.30
C SER A 378 -4.34 30.22 -2.54
N ARG A 379 -4.14 29.03 -3.15
CA ARG A 379 -3.34 27.97 -2.54
C ARG A 379 -1.86 28.36 -2.50
N LEU A 380 -1.34 28.90 -3.59
CA LEU A 380 0.05 29.36 -3.68
C LEU A 380 0.35 30.46 -2.64
N ALA A 381 -0.57 31.40 -2.44
CA ALA A 381 -0.45 32.45 -1.42
C ALA A 381 -0.47 31.90 0.02
N ALA A 382 -1.06 30.72 0.26
CA ALA A 382 -1.01 30.02 1.53
C ALA A 382 0.30 29.22 1.74
N GLY A 383 1.20 29.21 0.75
CA GLY A 383 2.45 28.46 0.72
C GLY A 383 2.41 27.31 -0.30
N HIS A 384 3.57 26.89 -0.80
CA HIS A 384 3.65 25.69 -1.63
C HIS A 384 3.25 24.47 -0.80
N ASP A 385 2.46 23.56 -1.39
CA ASP A 385 2.05 22.33 -0.69
C ASP A 385 3.27 21.51 -0.23
N ALA A 386 4.35 21.50 -1.04
CA ALA A 386 5.66 20.96 -0.67
C ALA A 386 6.21 21.56 0.64
N ASP A 387 6.30 22.89 0.72
CA ASP A 387 6.81 23.58 1.90
C ASP A 387 5.92 23.36 3.11
N ALA A 388 4.60 23.40 2.93
CA ALA A 388 3.63 23.13 3.99
C ALA A 388 3.75 21.69 4.53
N ILE A 389 4.06 20.72 3.67
CA ILE A 389 4.37 19.34 4.09
C ILE A 389 5.67 19.33 4.90
N LEU A 390 6.75 19.87 4.35
CA LEU A 390 8.06 19.83 5.00
C LEU A 390 8.05 20.56 6.36
N THR A 391 7.47 21.76 6.44
CA THR A 391 7.31 22.49 7.71
C THR A 391 6.46 21.72 8.71
N ALA A 392 5.39 21.05 8.28
CA ALA A 392 4.59 20.25 9.19
C ALA A 392 5.32 18.97 9.66
N LEU A 393 6.20 18.39 8.84
CA LEU A 393 7.06 17.27 9.25
C LEU A 393 8.16 17.71 10.21
N GLU A 394 8.75 18.90 9.99
CA GLU A 394 9.70 19.53 10.92
C GLU A 394 9.03 19.81 12.27
N ALA A 395 7.81 20.33 12.28
CA ALA A 395 7.05 20.53 13.53
C ALA A 395 6.76 19.21 14.27
N ILE A 396 6.53 18.10 13.55
CA ILE A 396 6.40 16.77 14.17
C ILE A 396 7.71 16.35 14.86
N ALA A 397 8.87 16.66 14.26
CA ALA A 397 10.16 16.38 14.85
C ALA A 397 10.41 17.20 16.13
N GLU A 398 10.03 18.48 16.12
CA GLU A 398 10.09 19.34 17.31
C GLU A 398 9.17 18.83 18.44
N ASP A 399 7.92 18.50 18.11
CA ASP A 399 6.97 17.90 19.05
C ASP A 399 7.51 16.59 19.65
N ALA A 400 8.16 15.75 18.83
CA ALA A 400 8.78 14.51 19.27
C ALA A 400 9.93 14.79 20.24
N ALA A 401 10.77 15.81 19.97
CA ALA A 401 11.83 16.24 20.87
C ALA A 401 11.29 16.71 22.22
N GLU A 402 10.22 17.50 22.23
CA GLU A 402 9.56 17.91 23.48
C GLU A 402 9.00 16.73 24.26
N ALA A 403 8.35 15.78 23.57
CA ALA A 403 7.81 14.58 24.20
C ALA A 403 8.93 13.69 24.77
N GLY A 404 10.02 13.52 24.03
CA GLY A 404 11.22 12.81 24.47
C GLY A 404 11.86 13.45 25.70
N ALA A 405 11.94 14.78 25.76
CA ALA A 405 12.47 15.52 26.90
C ALA A 405 11.62 15.37 28.19
N ARG A 406 10.30 15.15 28.04
CA ARG A 406 9.38 14.89 29.16
C ARG A 406 9.37 13.44 29.60
N ARG A 407 9.99 12.54 28.83
CA ARG A 407 10.03 11.12 29.11
C ARG A 407 10.92 10.89 30.34
N PRO A 408 10.44 10.22 31.39
CA PRO A 408 11.30 9.86 32.51
C PRO A 408 12.45 9.01 31.96
N ALA A 409 13.69 9.40 32.27
CA ALA A 409 14.87 8.65 31.83
C ALA A 409 14.65 7.17 32.14
N ALA A 410 14.72 6.33 31.11
CA ALA A 410 14.65 4.89 31.28
C ALA A 410 15.67 4.54 32.36
N GLN A 411 15.21 4.01 33.50
CA GLN A 411 16.12 3.50 34.50
C GLN A 411 17.00 2.50 33.75
N PRO A 412 18.34 2.66 33.78
CA PRO A 412 19.20 1.69 33.14
C PRO A 412 18.84 0.34 33.78
N VAL A 413 18.34 -0.59 32.96
CA VAL A 413 18.23 -1.98 33.36
C VAL A 413 19.64 -2.35 33.77
N ALA A 414 19.85 -2.56 35.06
CA ALA A 414 21.12 -2.99 35.59
C ALA A 414 21.45 -4.29 34.87
N VAL A 415 22.32 -4.21 33.86
CA VAL A 415 22.96 -5.36 33.28
C VAL A 415 23.76 -5.94 34.42
N SER A 416 23.19 -6.92 35.10
CA SER A 416 23.95 -7.75 36.02
C SER A 416 25.12 -8.27 35.18
N PRO A 417 26.39 -7.99 35.57
CA PRO A 417 27.52 -8.49 34.81
C PRO A 417 27.35 -10.00 34.66
N PRO A 418 27.72 -10.57 33.50
CA PRO A 418 27.64 -12.02 33.32
C PRO A 418 28.37 -12.68 34.50
N PRO A 419 27.82 -13.78 35.06
CA PRO A 419 28.48 -14.47 36.15
C PRO A 419 29.90 -14.79 35.70
N VAL A 420 30.88 -14.37 36.50
CA VAL A 420 32.27 -14.76 36.29
C VAL A 420 32.29 -16.28 36.34
N VAL A 421 32.49 -16.92 35.19
CA VAL A 421 32.83 -18.33 35.13
C VAL A 421 34.27 -18.41 35.66
N THR A 422 34.40 -18.58 36.98
CA THR A 422 35.65 -19.10 37.54
C THR A 422 35.80 -20.50 36.97
N ALA A 423 36.79 -20.68 36.09
CA ALA A 423 37.23 -22.00 35.68
C ALA A 423 37.45 -22.85 36.93
N PRO A 424 36.96 -24.11 36.97
CA PRO A 424 37.35 -25.02 38.04
C PRO A 424 38.88 -25.15 38.03
N PRO A 425 39.53 -25.20 39.21
CA PRO A 425 40.97 -25.44 39.25
C PRO A 425 41.27 -26.78 38.57
N ASP A 426 42.27 -26.77 37.69
CA ASP A 426 42.82 -27.97 37.06
C ASP A 426 43.20 -28.99 38.14
N GLU A 427 42.38 -30.02 38.32
CA GLU A 427 42.79 -31.26 38.98
C GLU A 427 43.74 -31.98 38.02
N VAL A 428 45.03 -31.66 38.15
CA VAL A 428 46.11 -32.44 37.55
C VAL A 428 46.04 -33.86 38.11
N PRO A 429 45.84 -34.91 37.29
CA PRO A 429 45.92 -36.28 37.78
C PRO A 429 47.38 -36.61 38.08
N ALA A 430 47.68 -36.77 39.37
CA ALA A 430 48.93 -37.36 39.84
C ALA A 430 48.98 -38.85 39.46
N ALA A 431 49.52 -39.14 38.28
CA ALA A 431 49.94 -40.50 37.91
C ALA A 431 51.08 -40.41 36.90
N HIS A 432 52.31 -40.39 37.41
CA HIS A 432 53.47 -41.16 36.93
C HIS A 432 54.74 -40.62 37.59
N ALA A 433 54.97 -41.05 38.83
CA ALA A 433 56.28 -41.02 39.45
C ALA A 433 56.57 -42.43 39.99
N ALA A 434 57.19 -43.28 39.16
CA ALA A 434 58.02 -44.37 39.63
C ALA A 434 58.91 -44.87 38.48
N MET A 435 60.19 -45.02 38.80
CA MET A 435 61.29 -45.62 38.03
C MET A 435 61.97 -44.74 36.99
N GLN A 436 63.30 -44.59 36.95
CA GLN A 436 64.42 -44.75 37.89
C GLN A 436 65.68 -44.46 37.04
N HIS A 437 66.70 -43.88 37.67
CA HIS A 437 68.14 -43.97 37.32
C HIS A 437 68.64 -43.28 36.02
N GLU A 438 69.40 -42.19 36.18
CA GLU A 438 70.88 -42.14 36.13
C GLU A 438 71.43 -42.31 34.71
N THR A 439 71.91 -41.27 34.04
CA THR A 439 73.29 -40.72 34.04
C THR A 439 73.32 -39.82 32.79
N GLY A 440 73.92 -38.63 32.72
CA GLY A 440 75.30 -38.25 32.98
C GLY A 440 75.81 -37.43 31.78
N SER A 441 76.67 -36.45 32.05
CA SER A 441 77.48 -35.62 31.12
C SER A 441 76.76 -34.58 30.25
N GLU A 442 76.95 -33.28 30.54
CA GLU A 442 78.09 -32.42 30.12
C GLU A 442 78.07 -32.14 28.61
N SER A 443 77.76 -30.93 28.16
CA SER A 443 78.59 -29.70 28.14
C SER A 443 79.11 -29.42 26.71
N ARG A 444 79.11 -28.12 26.38
CA ARG A 444 79.80 -27.42 25.28
C ARG A 444 79.12 -27.40 23.90
N GLY A 445 78.86 -26.16 23.45
CA GLY A 445 78.80 -25.79 22.04
C GLY A 445 80.17 -25.91 21.35
N PRO A 446 80.44 -25.27 20.19
CA PRO A 446 79.90 -23.98 19.76
C PRO A 446 79.49 -23.93 18.26
N ALA A 447 79.23 -22.69 17.82
CA ALA A 447 78.99 -22.20 16.48
C ALA A 447 80.08 -22.54 15.44
N GLY A 448 79.70 -22.32 14.17
CA GLY A 448 80.54 -22.31 12.98
C GLY A 448 79.95 -23.22 11.91
N ASP A 449 79.95 -22.92 10.62
CA ASP A 449 80.42 -21.77 9.86
C ASP A 449 79.89 -21.98 8.42
N GLU A 450 80.06 -20.96 7.58
CA GLU A 450 79.64 -20.85 6.18
C GLU A 450 80.05 -22.01 5.24
N GLY A 451 79.24 -22.21 4.19
CA GLY A 451 79.51 -23.09 3.05
C GLY A 451 78.34 -23.15 2.08
#